data_AF-A0A7S1ZPM8-F1
#
_entry.id   AF-A0A7S1ZPM8-F1
#
_cell.length_a   1.000
_cell.length_b   1.000
_cell.length_c   1.000
_cell.angle_alpha   90.00
_cell.angle_beta   90.00
_cell.angle_gamma   90.00
#
_symmetry.space_group_name_H-M   'P 1'
#
loop_
_entity.id
_entity.type
_entity.pdbx_description
1 polymer ?
#
loop_
_entity_poly.entity_id
_entity_poly.type
_entity_poly.pdbx_seq_one_letter_code
_entity_poly.pdbx_strand_id
1 'polypeptide(L)'
;FAPCDGGGGGRIGYRKSCPSLSSSSRDDDDDDDRGGFHSVGEEEESFPNEGLLRAARVDLSWEIVEARERAPVLDLSRLRDDGAGLSLAEGADEERRRTEQPLAENDDDEGGAEPWADGSRWRETREGLADLGLFTGVESISADAGDNSGSSTEREMLNSAPQLLRLGTAAVIQTAEDILRVGFTKGIISKRPVLLTYPPQYIPSGFQFLCTMMASPPALVLPACEAAPDLIVGAVEGWIQEQAVKRALGAAGDAAEKANKRVVGDAAAALKGRVGGQPPGMGG
;
A
#
# COMPACT_ATOMS: atom_id res chain seq x y z
N PHE A 1 53.43 -9.63 4.94
CA PHE A 1 53.05 -9.08 3.62
C PHE A 1 52.13 -7.90 3.87
N ALA A 2 52.38 -6.82 3.13
CA ALA A 2 52.29 -5.42 3.58
C ALA A 2 50.89 -4.87 3.95
N PRO A 3 50.83 -3.85 4.83
CA PRO A 3 49.66 -2.98 5.00
C PRO A 3 49.66 -1.87 3.94
N CYS A 4 48.54 -1.71 3.24
CA CYS A 4 48.33 -0.58 2.34
C CYS A 4 47.90 0.64 3.17
N ASP A 5 48.89 1.44 3.55
CA ASP A 5 48.73 2.84 3.90
C ASP A 5 48.40 3.63 2.63
N GLY A 6 47.34 4.43 2.65
CA GLY A 6 46.80 5.09 1.47
C GLY A 6 45.93 6.28 1.82
N GLY A 7 46.59 7.32 2.33
CA GLY A 7 45.98 8.62 2.57
C GLY A 7 45.46 9.28 1.29
N GLY A 8 44.42 10.09 1.45
CA GLY A 8 43.82 10.89 0.38
C GLY A 8 42.79 11.86 0.94
N GLY A 9 43.27 12.88 1.67
CA GLY A 9 42.43 13.97 2.16
C GLY A 9 41.91 14.83 1.00
N GLY A 10 40.61 14.74 0.74
CA GLY A 10 39.88 15.67 -0.12
C GLY A 10 38.86 16.47 0.70
N ARG A 11 39.29 17.56 1.34
CA ARG A 11 38.37 18.55 1.93
C ARG A 11 37.75 19.36 0.80
N ILE A 12 36.54 19.00 0.38
CA ILE A 12 35.73 19.82 -0.51
C ILE A 12 34.97 20.83 0.37
N GLY A 13 35.49 22.05 0.46
CA GLY A 13 34.84 23.16 1.14
C GLY A 13 33.77 23.77 0.25
N TYR A 14 32.50 23.44 0.50
CA TYR A 14 31.37 24.18 -0.05
C TYR A 14 31.05 25.37 0.86
N ARG A 15 31.51 26.57 0.47
CA ARG A 15 30.97 27.82 1.00
C ARG A 15 29.60 28.05 0.36
N LYS A 16 28.52 27.78 1.08
CA LYS A 16 27.18 28.27 0.73
C LYS A 16 27.08 29.73 1.16
N SER A 17 26.98 30.61 0.17
CA SER A 17 26.62 32.02 0.35
C SER A 17 25.18 32.12 0.87
N CYS A 18 24.99 32.79 2.00
CA CYS A 18 23.68 33.21 2.47
C CYS A 18 23.28 34.49 1.73
N PRO A 19 22.11 34.54 1.07
CA PRO A 19 21.52 35.82 0.67
C PRO A 19 20.94 36.51 1.91
N SER A 20 21.55 37.63 2.28
CA SER A 20 21.01 38.60 3.23
C SER A 20 19.72 39.21 2.67
N LEU A 21 18.58 38.90 3.29
CA LEU A 21 17.33 39.61 3.04
C LEU A 21 17.22 40.79 4.00
N SER A 22 17.21 41.96 3.36
CA SER A 22 17.11 43.29 3.92
C SER A 22 15.80 43.49 4.65
N SER A 23 15.90 44.11 5.81
CA SER A 23 14.83 44.73 6.57
C SER A 23 14.05 45.74 5.70
N SER A 24 12.73 45.59 5.62
CA SER A 24 11.84 46.62 5.10
C SER A 24 10.81 46.93 6.19
N SER A 25 11.06 48.00 6.91
CA SER A 25 10.10 48.72 7.75
C SER A 25 9.06 49.40 6.86
N ARG A 26 7.77 49.18 7.13
CA ARG A 26 6.61 49.97 6.71
C ARG A 26 5.56 49.74 7.79
N ASP A 27 5.42 50.71 8.68
CA ASP A 27 4.51 51.86 8.59
C ASP A 27 3.11 51.43 9.04
N ASP A 28 2.79 51.93 10.23
CA ASP A 28 1.49 52.00 10.86
C ASP A 28 0.46 52.63 9.92
N ASP A 29 -0.70 52.01 9.78
CA ASP A 29 -1.95 52.70 9.47
C ASP A 29 -3.07 52.00 10.25
N ASP A 30 -3.50 52.71 11.29
CA ASP A 30 -4.77 52.55 11.98
C ASP A 30 -5.93 52.70 10.99
N ASP A 31 -6.82 51.72 10.89
CA ASP A 31 -8.21 51.98 10.52
C ASP A 31 -9.12 50.99 11.26
N ASP A 32 -9.76 51.54 12.29
CA ASP A 32 -10.99 51.08 12.91
C ASP A 32 -12.02 50.74 11.83
N ASP A 33 -12.33 49.46 11.63
CA ASP A 33 -13.62 49.11 11.03
C ASP A 33 -14.31 47.96 11.77
N ARG A 34 -15.48 48.32 12.28
CA ARG A 34 -16.42 47.54 13.06
C ARG A 34 -17.06 46.48 12.16
N GLY A 35 -16.34 45.39 11.89
CA GLY A 35 -16.88 44.19 11.27
C GLY A 35 -17.69 43.40 12.29
N GLY A 36 -19.01 43.38 12.14
CA GLY A 36 -19.90 42.58 12.96
C GLY A 36 -19.40 41.15 13.07
N PHE A 37 -19.19 40.69 14.30
CA PHE A 37 -19.07 39.28 14.64
C PHE A 37 -20.36 38.60 14.19
N HIS A 38 -20.38 38.13 12.93
CA HIS A 38 -21.15 36.96 12.61
C HIS A 38 -20.60 35.89 13.55
N SER A 39 -21.36 35.59 14.61
CA SER A 39 -21.34 34.26 15.21
C SER A 39 -21.64 33.31 14.05
N VAL A 40 -20.59 32.93 13.33
CA VAL A 40 -20.53 31.70 12.57
C VAL A 40 -20.86 30.68 13.64
N GLY A 41 -22.11 30.22 13.64
CA GLY A 41 -22.50 29.12 14.51
C GLY A 41 -21.44 28.07 14.28
N GLU A 42 -20.76 27.69 15.35
CA GLU A 42 -19.94 26.49 15.39
C GLU A 42 -20.92 25.36 15.07
N GLU A 43 -21.15 25.12 13.77
CA GLU A 43 -21.75 23.89 13.30
C GLU A 43 -20.85 22.84 13.91
N GLU A 44 -21.35 22.18 14.96
CA GLU A 44 -20.69 21.05 15.58
C GLU A 44 -20.28 20.13 14.44
N GLU A 45 -18.99 20.15 14.09
CA GLU A 45 -18.45 19.37 12.98
C GLU A 45 -18.64 17.91 13.36
N SER A 46 -19.78 17.36 12.96
CA SER A 46 -20.15 15.98 13.23
C SER A 46 -19.06 15.11 12.64
N PHE A 47 -18.24 14.55 13.53
CA PHE A 47 -17.15 13.68 13.15
C PHE A 47 -17.70 12.30 12.82
N PRO A 48 -17.36 11.69 11.66
CA PRO A 48 -16.36 12.13 10.68
C PRO A 48 -16.89 13.21 9.72
N ASN A 49 -16.08 14.23 9.41
CA ASN A 49 -16.47 15.26 8.44
C ASN A 49 -16.55 14.70 7.00
N GLU A 50 -17.37 15.31 6.13
CA GLU A 50 -17.55 14.83 4.75
C GLU A 50 -16.22 14.83 3.95
N GLY A 51 -15.32 15.76 4.27
CA GLY A 51 -13.99 15.84 3.66
C GLY A 51 -13.13 14.60 3.93
N LEU A 52 -13.11 14.11 5.18
CA LEU A 52 -12.41 12.89 5.58
C LEU A 52 -13.03 11.66 4.94
N LEU A 53 -14.36 11.58 4.89
CA LEU A 53 -15.05 10.49 4.20
C LEU A 53 -14.69 10.44 2.72
N ARG A 54 -14.64 11.59 2.05
CA ARG A 54 -14.21 11.68 0.65
C ARG A 54 -12.74 11.28 0.47
N ALA A 55 -11.85 11.70 1.38
CA ALA A 55 -10.45 11.34 1.34
C ALA A 55 -10.21 9.85 1.63
N ALA A 56 -11.01 9.23 2.50
CA ALA A 56 -10.94 7.81 2.83
C ALA A 56 -11.30 6.91 1.64
N ARG A 57 -12.16 7.39 0.73
CA ARG A 57 -12.54 6.68 -0.52
C ARG A 57 -11.42 6.61 -1.56
N VAL A 58 -10.33 7.36 -1.38
CA VAL A 58 -9.21 7.31 -2.33
C VAL A 58 -8.47 5.98 -2.18
N ASP A 59 -8.31 5.28 -3.29
CA ASP A 59 -7.58 4.01 -3.35
C ASP A 59 -6.11 4.20 -2.95
N LEU A 60 -5.60 3.24 -2.19
CA LEU A 60 -4.20 3.19 -1.79
C LEU A 60 -3.33 2.67 -2.94
N SER A 61 -2.04 3.02 -2.92
CA SER A 61 -1.09 2.61 -3.95
C SER A 61 -1.02 1.08 -4.13
N TRP A 62 -1.09 0.33 -3.03
CA TRP A 62 -1.07 -1.13 -3.04
C TRP A 62 -2.37 -1.74 -3.57
N GLU A 63 -3.52 -1.10 -3.34
CA GLU A 63 -4.81 -1.55 -3.89
C GLU A 63 -4.85 -1.39 -5.40
N ILE A 64 -4.29 -0.29 -5.93
CA ILE A 64 -4.17 -0.07 -7.37
C ILE A 64 -3.29 -1.14 -8.01
N VAL A 65 -2.17 -1.48 -7.37
CA VAL A 65 -1.27 -2.56 -7.86
C VAL A 65 -1.99 -3.90 -7.82
N GLU A 66 -2.67 -4.23 -6.73
CA GLU A 66 -3.38 -5.49 -6.58
C GLU A 66 -4.56 -5.61 -7.57
N ALA A 67 -5.35 -4.55 -7.74
CA ALA A 67 -6.42 -4.49 -8.73
C ALA A 67 -5.88 -4.70 -10.15
N ARG A 68 -4.72 -4.09 -10.47
CA ARG A 68 -4.04 -4.29 -11.75
C ARG A 68 -3.52 -5.72 -11.93
N GLU A 69 -3.04 -6.37 -10.87
CA GLU A 69 -2.59 -7.75 -10.91
C GLU A 69 -3.73 -8.76 -11.05
N ARG A 70 -4.90 -8.46 -10.47
CA ARG A 70 -6.12 -9.27 -10.60
C ARG A 70 -6.78 -9.10 -11.96
N ALA A 71 -6.56 -7.97 -12.64
CA ALA A 71 -7.07 -7.76 -13.99
C ALA A 71 -6.43 -8.75 -14.98
N PRO A 72 -7.22 -9.44 -15.83
CA PRO A 72 -6.67 -10.35 -16.81
C PRO A 72 -5.73 -9.60 -17.77
N VAL A 73 -4.47 -10.05 -17.87
CA VAL A 73 -3.43 -9.43 -18.72
C VAL A 73 -3.83 -9.41 -20.20
N LEU A 74 -4.64 -10.38 -20.63
CA LEU A 74 -5.18 -10.48 -21.98
C LEU A 74 -6.68 -10.76 -21.90
N ASP A 75 -7.49 -9.76 -22.24
CA ASP A 75 -8.92 -9.95 -22.47
C ASP A 75 -9.13 -10.65 -23.83
N LEU A 76 -8.92 -11.97 -23.85
CA LEU A 76 -9.15 -12.81 -25.03
C LEU A 76 -10.63 -13.07 -25.32
N SER A 77 -11.55 -12.54 -24.48
CA SER A 77 -12.98 -12.71 -24.69
C SER A 77 -13.41 -12.11 -26.04
N ARG A 78 -12.79 -11.01 -26.46
CA ARG A 78 -13.05 -10.36 -27.75
C ARG A 78 -12.61 -11.17 -28.97
N LEU A 79 -11.66 -12.09 -28.82
CA LEU A 79 -11.23 -12.98 -29.91
C LEU A 79 -12.15 -14.20 -30.07
N ARG A 80 -13.06 -14.44 -29.12
CA ARG A 80 -13.91 -15.63 -29.07
C ARG A 80 -15.17 -15.50 -29.94
N ASP A 81 -15.56 -14.27 -30.32
CA ASP A 81 -16.76 -14.02 -31.12
C ASP A 81 -16.57 -14.36 -32.63
N ASP A 82 -15.34 -14.59 -33.10
CA ASP A 82 -15.05 -14.88 -34.50
C ASP A 82 -15.11 -16.39 -34.89
N GLY A 83 -15.76 -17.23 -34.05
CA GLY A 83 -16.31 -18.52 -34.51
C GLY A 83 -15.36 -19.72 -34.63
N ALA A 84 -14.08 -19.60 -34.28
CA ALA A 84 -13.17 -20.75 -34.21
C ALA A 84 -13.09 -21.28 -32.76
N GLY A 85 -13.96 -22.23 -32.43
CA GLY A 85 -14.12 -22.85 -31.10
C GLY A 85 -12.89 -23.64 -30.60
N LEU A 86 -11.80 -22.95 -30.29
CA LEU A 86 -10.66 -23.51 -29.55
C LEU A 86 -10.91 -23.30 -28.05
N SER A 87 -11.58 -24.26 -27.43
CA SER A 87 -11.77 -24.32 -25.97
C SER A 87 -10.41 -24.58 -25.30
N LEU A 88 -9.69 -23.51 -24.95
CA LEU A 88 -8.30 -23.56 -24.50
C LEU A 88 -8.08 -23.25 -23.01
N ALA A 89 -9.15 -23.06 -22.22
CA ALA A 89 -9.04 -22.38 -20.92
C ALA A 89 -9.50 -23.16 -19.67
N GLU A 90 -9.85 -24.44 -19.76
CA GLU A 90 -10.51 -25.15 -18.64
C GLU A 90 -9.56 -25.89 -17.67
N GLY A 91 -8.33 -25.39 -17.45
CA GLY A 91 -7.37 -26.14 -16.61
C GLY A 91 -6.29 -25.36 -15.88
N ALA A 92 -6.34 -24.02 -15.85
CA ALA A 92 -5.28 -23.22 -15.21
C ALA A 92 -5.71 -22.48 -13.92
N ASP A 93 -7.01 -22.46 -13.60
CA ASP A 93 -7.53 -21.63 -12.50
C ASP A 93 -7.66 -22.35 -11.14
N GLU A 94 -7.49 -23.67 -11.09
CA GLU A 94 -7.75 -24.42 -9.84
C GLU A 94 -6.62 -24.30 -8.81
N GLU A 95 -5.38 -24.01 -9.22
CA GLU A 95 -4.21 -24.04 -8.32
C GLU A 95 -3.87 -22.68 -7.69
N ARG A 96 -4.33 -21.57 -8.28
CA ARG A 96 -4.12 -20.22 -7.71
C ARG A 96 -5.05 -19.89 -6.54
N ARG A 97 -6.21 -20.56 -6.43
CA ARG A 97 -7.20 -20.29 -5.37
C ARG A 97 -6.83 -20.82 -3.98
N ARG A 98 -5.81 -21.65 -3.83
CA ARG A 98 -5.47 -22.26 -2.53
C ARG A 98 -4.56 -21.45 -1.62
N THR A 99 -3.88 -20.41 -2.13
CA THR A 99 -2.85 -19.69 -1.34
C THR A 99 -3.19 -18.22 -1.08
N GLU A 100 -4.17 -17.66 -1.80
CA GLU A 100 -4.63 -16.29 -1.60
C GLU A 100 -6.02 -16.34 -0.97
N GLN A 101 -6.09 -16.63 0.33
CA GLN A 101 -7.29 -16.28 1.09
C GLN A 101 -7.44 -14.75 1.00
N PRO A 102 -8.53 -14.24 0.40
CA PRO A 102 -8.80 -12.82 0.42
C PRO A 102 -8.95 -12.41 1.89
N LEU A 103 -8.16 -11.44 2.33
CA LEU A 103 -8.39 -10.71 3.57
C LEU A 103 -9.68 -9.86 3.51
N ALA A 104 -10.43 -9.94 2.41
CA ALA A 104 -11.82 -9.54 2.38
C ALA A 104 -12.64 -10.62 3.10
N GLU A 105 -12.81 -10.44 4.41
CA GLU A 105 -14.02 -10.92 5.06
C GLU A 105 -15.18 -10.40 4.19
N ASN A 106 -15.85 -11.32 3.50
CA ASN A 106 -17.06 -11.03 2.74
C ASN A 106 -18.15 -10.65 3.75
N ASP A 107 -18.14 -9.40 4.18
CA ASP A 107 -19.34 -8.70 4.61
C ASP A 107 -20.22 -8.54 3.37
N ASP A 108 -20.89 -9.63 2.98
CA ASP A 108 -22.02 -9.64 2.07
C ASP A 108 -23.20 -8.93 2.78
N ASP A 109 -23.09 -7.62 2.98
CA ASP A 109 -24.14 -6.82 3.60
C ASP A 109 -24.99 -6.13 2.51
N GLU A 110 -26.21 -6.60 2.40
CA GLU A 110 -27.24 -6.16 1.47
C GLU A 110 -27.61 -4.70 1.72
N GLY A 111 -27.04 -3.77 0.96
CA GLY A 111 -27.60 -2.42 0.74
C GLY A 111 -27.71 -1.51 1.98
N GLY A 112 -27.09 -1.88 3.11
CA GLY A 112 -26.90 -1.04 4.27
C GLY A 112 -25.87 0.06 3.97
N ALA A 113 -26.06 1.25 4.55
CA ALA A 113 -25.05 2.31 4.49
C ALA A 113 -23.67 1.75 4.87
N GLU A 114 -22.65 2.06 4.08
CA GLU A 114 -21.29 1.56 4.28
C GLU A 114 -20.89 1.65 5.76
N PRO A 115 -20.70 0.53 6.49
CA PRO A 115 -20.58 0.49 7.96
C PRO A 115 -19.32 1.17 8.52
N TRP A 116 -18.51 1.76 7.65
CA TRP A 116 -17.36 2.59 8.01
C TRP A 116 -17.66 4.09 7.96
N ALA A 117 -18.73 4.52 7.26
CA ALA A 117 -19.07 5.93 7.08
C ALA A 117 -19.61 6.59 8.36
N ASP A 118 -20.17 5.78 9.27
CA ASP A 118 -20.63 6.22 10.59
C ASP A 118 -19.50 6.35 11.63
N GLY A 119 -18.27 5.96 11.27
CA GLY A 119 -17.10 5.96 12.14
C GLY A 119 -17.11 4.85 13.21
N SER A 120 -18.07 3.92 13.21
CA SER A 120 -18.12 2.82 14.19
C SER A 120 -16.89 1.92 14.10
N ARG A 121 -16.49 1.54 12.89
CA ARG A 121 -15.26 0.76 12.63
C ARG A 121 -14.00 1.47 13.14
N TRP A 122 -13.94 2.79 13.01
CA TRP A 122 -12.80 3.56 13.52
C TRP A 122 -12.75 3.57 15.06
N ARG A 123 -13.91 3.66 15.74
CA ARG A 123 -13.97 3.60 17.21
C ARG A 123 -13.40 2.29 17.75
N GLU A 124 -13.76 1.15 17.14
CA GLU A 124 -13.22 -0.17 17.49
C GLU A 124 -11.72 -0.25 17.21
N THR A 125 -11.29 0.25 16.05
CA THR A 125 -9.87 0.32 15.69
C THR A 125 -9.07 1.16 16.68
N ARG A 126 -9.62 2.30 17.09
CA ARG A 126 -9.02 3.18 18.08
C ARG A 126 -8.83 2.49 19.42
N GLU A 127 -9.84 1.75 19.89
CA GLU A 127 -9.76 0.97 21.14
C GLU A 127 -8.63 -0.07 21.07
N GLY A 128 -8.55 -0.86 19.98
CA GLY A 128 -7.47 -1.82 19.81
C GLY A 128 -6.07 -1.18 19.72
N LEU A 129 -5.94 -0.03 19.06
CA LEU A 129 -4.67 0.72 19.03
C LEU A 129 -4.34 1.36 20.39
N ALA A 130 -5.35 1.70 21.20
CA ALA A 130 -5.18 2.18 22.57
C ALA A 130 -4.70 1.06 23.51
N ASP A 131 -5.19 -0.17 23.33
CA ASP A 131 -4.73 -1.36 24.06
C ASP A 131 -3.26 -1.68 23.78
N LEU A 132 -2.81 -1.46 22.54
CA LEU A 132 -1.38 -1.50 22.18
C LEU A 132 -0.59 -0.32 22.75
N GLY A 133 -1.26 0.64 23.38
CA GLY A 133 -0.70 1.83 24.00
C GLY A 133 -0.09 2.79 22.99
N LEU A 134 -0.67 2.91 21.79
CA LEU A 134 -0.27 3.93 20.81
C LEU A 134 -0.83 5.32 21.15
N PHE A 135 -1.92 5.35 21.91
CA PHE A 135 -2.51 6.58 22.45
C PHE A 135 -2.11 6.77 23.92
N THR A 136 -0.82 6.97 24.18
CA THR A 136 -0.33 7.37 25.51
C THR A 136 -0.33 8.88 25.61
N GLY A 137 -1.34 9.46 26.26
CA GLY A 137 -1.45 10.91 26.43
C GLY A 137 -2.83 11.41 26.83
N VAL A 138 -3.87 10.57 26.73
CA VAL A 138 -5.16 10.86 27.35
C VAL A 138 -5.16 10.21 28.72
N GLU A 139 -4.50 10.88 29.66
CA GLU A 139 -4.73 10.60 31.07
C GLU A 139 -6.25 10.65 31.33
N SER A 140 -6.70 9.65 32.06
CA SER A 140 -7.99 9.50 32.74
C SER A 140 -8.56 10.81 33.30
N ILE A 141 -9.15 11.67 32.47
CA ILE A 141 -9.88 12.85 32.94
C ILE A 141 -11.32 12.75 32.45
N SER A 142 -12.15 12.30 33.40
CA SER A 142 -13.61 12.43 33.50
C SER A 142 -14.47 11.68 32.47
N ALA A 143 -15.16 10.66 32.96
CA ALA A 143 -16.27 9.96 32.32
C ALA A 143 -17.56 10.82 32.16
N ASP A 144 -17.46 12.16 32.24
CA ASP A 144 -18.62 13.05 32.44
C ASP A 144 -18.74 14.20 31.42
N ALA A 145 -17.86 14.26 30.41
CA ALA A 145 -18.04 15.18 29.29
C ALA A 145 -18.40 14.37 28.04
N GLY A 146 -19.70 14.35 27.71
CA GLY A 146 -20.24 13.79 26.46
C GLY A 146 -19.87 14.62 25.24
N ASP A 147 -18.58 14.93 25.09
CA ASP A 147 -18.07 15.81 24.05
C ASP A 147 -17.32 14.96 23.01
N ASN A 148 -17.85 14.96 21.79
CA ASN A 148 -17.38 14.21 20.62
C ASN A 148 -16.00 14.69 20.11
N SER A 149 -15.19 15.33 20.96
CA SER A 149 -13.91 15.89 20.59
C SER A 149 -12.84 14.80 20.64
N GLY A 150 -12.69 14.07 19.52
CA GLY A 150 -11.59 13.12 19.33
C GLY A 150 -10.25 13.74 19.71
N SER A 151 -9.37 12.95 20.32
CA SER A 151 -8.05 13.42 20.76
C SER A 151 -7.32 14.12 19.61
N SER A 152 -6.62 15.23 19.87
CA SER A 152 -5.88 15.95 18.81
C SER A 152 -4.96 15.02 18.00
N THR A 153 -4.39 14.00 18.66
CA THR A 153 -3.55 12.98 18.02
C THR A 153 -4.33 12.05 17.10
N GLU A 154 -5.59 11.76 17.44
CA GLU A 154 -6.51 10.94 16.64
C GLU A 154 -6.88 11.68 15.35
N ARG A 155 -7.24 12.97 15.47
CA ARG A 155 -7.52 13.81 14.31
C ARG A 155 -6.31 13.96 13.39
N GLU A 156 -5.12 14.17 13.96
CA GLU A 156 -3.88 14.24 13.18
C GLU A 156 -3.60 12.92 12.44
N MET A 157 -3.81 11.78 13.10
CA MET A 157 -3.65 10.45 12.52
C MET A 157 -4.55 10.24 11.30
N LEU A 158 -5.84 10.58 11.43
CA LEU A 158 -6.82 10.45 10.35
C LEU A 158 -6.67 11.48 9.25
N ASN A 159 -6.24 12.71 9.58
CA ASN A 159 -5.89 13.69 8.56
C ASN A 159 -4.69 13.21 7.72
N SER A 160 -3.74 12.50 8.32
CA SER A 160 -2.60 11.94 7.61
C SER A 160 -2.93 10.64 6.85
N ALA A 161 -3.84 9.81 7.37
CA ALA A 161 -4.19 8.51 6.81
C ALA A 161 -5.72 8.28 6.89
N PRO A 162 -6.53 8.99 6.08
CA PRO A 162 -7.99 8.92 6.15
C PRO A 162 -8.54 7.54 5.80
N GLN A 163 -7.78 6.72 5.07
CA GLN A 163 -8.17 5.36 4.69
C GLN A 163 -8.33 4.44 5.90
N LEU A 164 -7.77 4.78 7.07
CA LEU A 164 -8.00 4.03 8.30
C LEU A 164 -9.47 3.95 8.70
N LEU A 165 -10.32 4.89 8.25
CA LEU A 165 -11.76 4.82 8.49
C LEU A 165 -12.40 3.58 7.87
N ARG A 166 -11.96 3.18 6.65
CA ARG A 166 -12.57 2.08 5.89
C ARG A 166 -11.90 0.72 6.10
N LEU A 167 -10.63 0.70 6.49
CA LEU A 167 -9.85 -0.53 6.64
C LEU A 167 -10.37 -1.39 7.79
N GLY A 168 -10.28 -2.72 7.62
CA GLY A 168 -10.73 -3.67 8.63
C GLY A 168 -9.94 -3.54 9.93
N THR A 169 -10.64 -3.49 11.05
CA THR A 169 -10.06 -3.29 12.39
C THR A 169 -8.98 -4.32 12.72
N ALA A 170 -9.25 -5.60 12.47
CA ALA A 170 -8.30 -6.68 12.71
C ALA A 170 -7.00 -6.51 11.90
N ALA A 171 -7.09 -6.09 10.63
CA ALA A 171 -5.93 -5.87 9.79
C ALA A 171 -5.09 -4.69 10.30
N VAL A 172 -5.72 -3.58 10.69
CA VAL A 172 -5.00 -2.40 11.21
C VAL A 172 -4.28 -2.71 12.53
N ILE A 173 -4.95 -3.42 13.45
CA ILE A 173 -4.35 -3.86 14.72
C ILE A 173 -3.18 -4.81 14.45
N GLN A 174 -3.36 -5.80 13.56
CA GLN A 174 -2.30 -6.73 13.22
C GLN A 174 -1.10 -6.04 12.57
N THR A 175 -1.33 -5.06 11.69
CA THR A 175 -0.26 -4.24 11.10
C THR A 175 0.50 -3.46 12.18
N ALA A 176 -0.20 -2.89 13.17
CA ALA A 176 0.44 -2.22 14.30
C ALA A 176 1.31 -3.18 15.12
N GLU A 177 0.82 -4.38 15.42
CA GLU A 177 1.61 -5.42 16.10
C GLU A 177 2.84 -5.84 15.29
N ASP A 178 2.70 -5.98 13.96
CA ASP A 178 3.78 -6.37 13.07
C ASP A 178 4.88 -5.29 13.05
N ILE A 179 4.51 -4.00 13.05
CA ILE A 179 5.45 -2.87 13.21
C ILE A 179 6.23 -3.00 14.53
N LEU A 180 5.54 -3.26 15.65
CA LEU A 180 6.19 -3.43 16.95
C LEU A 180 7.07 -4.68 17.00
N ARG A 181 6.64 -5.78 16.36
CA ARG A 181 7.39 -7.04 16.29
C ARG A 181 8.69 -6.93 15.48
N VAL A 182 8.69 -6.10 14.44
CA VAL A 182 9.92 -5.75 13.69
C VAL A 182 10.94 -5.02 14.57
N GLY A 183 10.48 -4.40 15.67
CA GLY A 183 11.33 -3.70 16.64
C GLY A 183 11.26 -2.19 16.53
N PHE A 184 10.27 -1.65 15.81
CA PHE A 184 10.00 -0.22 15.80
C PHE A 184 9.37 0.25 17.11
N THR A 185 9.62 1.50 17.44
CA THR A 185 8.97 2.20 18.54
C THR A 185 7.59 2.68 18.14
N LYS A 186 6.70 2.83 19.11
CA LYS A 186 5.36 3.40 18.91
C LYS A 186 5.39 4.79 18.26
N GLY A 187 6.49 5.53 18.47
CA GLY A 187 6.68 6.87 17.90
C GLY A 187 6.73 6.89 16.37
N ILE A 188 7.12 5.79 15.72
CA ILE A 188 7.11 5.73 14.24
C ILE A 188 5.69 5.83 13.69
N ILE A 189 4.73 5.20 14.37
CA ILE A 189 3.32 5.18 13.96
C ILE A 189 2.71 6.56 14.14
N SER A 190 3.02 7.24 15.26
CA SER A 190 2.59 8.62 15.48
C SER A 190 3.14 9.59 14.43
N LYS A 191 4.40 9.44 14.01
CA LYS A 191 5.02 10.27 12.98
C LYS A 191 4.51 9.94 11.57
N ARG A 192 4.16 8.68 11.31
CA ARG A 192 3.77 8.21 9.97
C ARG A 192 2.62 7.20 10.03
N PRO A 193 1.38 7.69 10.27
CA PRO A 193 0.17 6.86 10.37
C PRO A 193 -0.12 5.99 9.15
N VAL A 194 0.31 6.42 7.96
CA VAL A 194 0.08 5.68 6.70
C VAL A 194 0.65 4.26 6.74
N LEU A 195 1.60 3.95 7.63
CA LEU A 195 2.09 2.58 7.82
C LEU A 195 0.98 1.61 8.23
N LEU A 196 -0.02 2.08 8.98
CA LEU A 196 -1.18 1.29 9.39
C LEU A 196 -2.14 0.98 8.24
N THR A 197 -2.00 1.64 7.10
CA THR A 197 -2.85 1.42 5.92
C THR A 197 -2.41 0.26 5.04
N TYR A 198 -1.22 -0.31 5.32
CA TYR A 198 -0.71 -1.46 4.58
C TYR A 198 -1.22 -2.78 5.19
N PRO A 199 -1.40 -3.81 4.35
CA PRO A 199 -1.61 -5.18 4.81
C PRO A 199 -0.49 -5.66 5.75
N PRO A 200 -0.80 -6.44 6.80
CA PRO A 200 0.19 -6.82 7.83
C PRO A 200 1.45 -7.47 7.25
N GLN A 201 1.29 -8.33 6.25
CA GLN A 201 2.36 -9.08 5.61
C GLN A 201 3.37 -8.19 4.85
N TYR A 202 3.02 -6.94 4.53
CA TYR A 202 3.89 -6.05 3.75
C TYR A 202 4.93 -5.35 4.64
N ILE A 203 4.64 -5.10 5.92
CA ILE A 203 5.56 -4.39 6.80
C ILE A 203 6.86 -5.18 7.04
N PRO A 204 6.84 -6.46 7.50
CA PRO A 204 8.07 -7.20 7.72
C PRO A 204 8.84 -7.43 6.42
N SER A 205 8.13 -7.67 5.32
CA SER A 205 8.71 -7.93 4.00
C SER A 205 9.39 -6.68 3.42
N GLY A 206 8.75 -5.52 3.53
CA GLY A 206 9.33 -4.23 3.13
C GLY A 206 10.55 -3.87 3.96
N PHE A 207 10.53 -4.13 5.27
CA PHE A 207 11.70 -3.92 6.12
C PHE A 207 12.86 -4.86 5.76
N GLN A 208 12.59 -6.14 5.49
CA GLN A 208 13.60 -7.09 5.02
C GLN A 208 14.17 -6.70 3.66
N PHE A 209 13.32 -6.20 2.76
CA PHE A 209 13.73 -5.65 1.47
C PHE A 209 14.69 -4.47 1.65
N LEU A 210 14.38 -3.53 2.55
CA LEU A 210 15.26 -2.41 2.89
C LEU A 210 16.63 -2.87 3.41
N CYS A 211 16.64 -3.81 4.35
CA CYS A 211 17.87 -4.38 4.89
C CYS A 211 18.75 -4.98 3.78
N THR A 212 18.12 -5.68 2.84
CA THR A 212 18.78 -6.26 1.67
C THR A 212 19.37 -5.19 0.76
N MET A 213 18.59 -4.16 0.43
CA MET A 213 19.00 -3.03 -0.42
C MET A 213 20.15 -2.22 0.19
N MET A 214 20.17 -2.08 1.50
CA MET A 214 21.24 -1.40 2.24
C MET A 214 22.44 -2.30 2.54
N ALA A 215 22.38 -3.60 2.18
CA ALA A 215 23.34 -4.63 2.58
C ALA A 215 23.70 -4.56 4.07
N SER A 216 22.70 -4.25 4.92
CA SER A 216 22.89 -3.88 6.32
C SER A 216 22.02 -4.75 7.23
N PRO A 217 22.51 -5.13 8.42
CA PRO A 217 21.71 -5.88 9.38
C PRO A 217 20.57 -5.01 9.95
N PRO A 218 19.45 -5.62 10.37
CA PRO A 218 18.29 -4.91 10.95
C PRO A 218 18.64 -3.88 12.03
N ALA A 219 19.60 -4.21 12.91
CA ALA A 219 20.03 -3.35 14.01
C ALA A 219 20.57 -1.98 13.56
N LEU A 220 21.08 -1.86 12.33
CA LEU A 220 21.56 -0.60 11.76
C LEU A 220 20.47 0.15 10.96
N VAL A 221 19.48 -0.57 10.44
CA VAL A 221 18.41 -0.01 9.61
C VAL A 221 17.27 0.54 10.47
N LEU A 222 16.95 -0.10 11.60
CA LEU A 222 15.89 0.34 12.52
C LEU A 222 16.06 1.81 12.93
N PRO A 223 17.23 2.26 13.47
CA PRO A 223 17.38 3.66 13.88
C PRO A 223 17.27 4.65 12.72
N ALA A 224 17.67 4.25 11.51
CA ALA A 224 17.54 5.10 10.33
C ALA A 224 16.07 5.32 9.94
N CYS A 225 15.24 4.27 10.02
CA CYS A 225 13.81 4.35 9.79
C CYS A 225 13.09 5.14 10.90
N GLU A 226 13.52 5.02 12.16
CA GLU A 226 12.99 5.83 13.28
C GLU A 226 13.26 7.34 13.10
N ALA A 227 14.43 7.66 12.53
CA ALA A 227 14.81 9.03 12.19
C ALA A 227 14.07 9.54 10.94
N ALA A 228 13.85 8.67 9.95
CA ALA A 228 13.18 8.98 8.70
C ALA A 228 12.13 7.90 8.34
N PRO A 229 10.89 8.01 8.86
CA PRO A 229 9.83 7.02 8.65
C PRO A 229 9.47 6.80 7.18
N ASP A 230 9.72 7.77 6.31
CA ASP A 230 9.50 7.62 4.87
C ASP A 230 10.37 6.54 4.23
N LEU A 231 11.51 6.17 4.86
CA LEU A 231 12.35 5.08 4.38
C LEU A 231 11.63 3.73 4.42
N ILE A 232 10.91 3.43 5.51
CA ILE A 232 10.17 2.18 5.61
C ILE A 232 8.95 2.19 4.69
N VAL A 233 8.25 3.33 4.54
CA VAL A 233 7.15 3.46 3.58
C VAL A 233 7.64 3.17 2.16
N GLY A 234 8.71 3.84 1.72
CA GLY A 234 9.28 3.62 0.38
C GLY A 234 9.80 2.20 0.19
N ALA A 235 10.31 1.55 1.24
CA ALA A 235 10.73 0.16 1.16
C ALA A 235 9.57 -0.82 1.02
N VAL A 236 8.46 -0.59 1.73
CA VAL A 236 7.22 -1.37 1.58
C VAL A 236 6.69 -1.23 0.15
N GLU A 237 6.58 0.00 -0.36
CA GLU A 237 6.16 0.23 -1.75
C GLU A 237 7.11 -0.40 -2.76
N GLY A 238 8.41 -0.28 -2.55
CA GLY A 238 9.43 -0.91 -3.39
C GLY A 238 9.32 -2.43 -3.42
N TRP A 239 9.07 -3.05 -2.27
CA TRP A 239 8.84 -4.50 -2.19
C TRP A 239 7.56 -4.92 -2.92
N ILE A 240 6.46 -4.19 -2.76
CA ILE A 240 5.19 -4.46 -3.48
C ILE A 240 5.42 -4.42 -5.00
N GLN A 241 6.12 -3.39 -5.49
CA GLN A 241 6.47 -3.27 -6.90
C GLN A 241 7.40 -4.40 -7.37
N GLU A 242 8.39 -4.79 -6.56
CA GLU A 242 9.28 -5.92 -6.87
C GLU A 242 8.49 -7.24 -7.00
N GLN A 243 7.54 -7.49 -6.10
CA GLN A 243 6.67 -8.68 -6.17
C GLN A 243 5.79 -8.64 -7.42
N ALA A 244 5.22 -7.49 -7.77
CA ALA A 244 4.43 -7.33 -8.97
C ALA A 244 5.22 -7.68 -10.24
N VAL A 245 6.45 -7.18 -10.33
CA VAL A 245 7.36 -7.49 -11.45
C VAL A 245 7.73 -8.98 -11.46
N LYS A 246 8.05 -9.57 -10.30
CA LYS A 246 8.36 -11.01 -10.19
C LYS A 246 7.19 -11.88 -10.66
N ARG A 247 5.97 -11.58 -10.25
CA ARG A 247 4.75 -12.28 -10.68
C ARG A 247 4.52 -12.14 -12.19
N ALA A 248 4.66 -10.92 -12.72
CA ALA A 248 4.49 -10.66 -14.14
C ALA A 248 5.52 -11.44 -15.00
N LEU A 249 6.79 -11.46 -14.57
CA LEU A 249 7.84 -12.22 -15.23
C LEU A 249 7.61 -13.74 -15.14
N GLY A 250 7.16 -14.24 -13.98
CA GLY A 250 6.78 -15.64 -13.81
C GLY A 250 5.65 -16.04 -14.77
N ALA A 251 4.57 -15.25 -14.81
CA ALA A 251 3.44 -15.49 -15.72
C ALA A 251 3.86 -15.44 -17.20
N ALA A 252 4.75 -14.51 -17.57
CA ALA A 252 5.30 -14.43 -18.91
C ALA A 252 6.16 -15.65 -19.26
N GLY A 253 6.97 -16.13 -18.31
CA GLY A 253 7.74 -17.37 -18.43
C GLY A 253 6.85 -18.59 -18.67
N ASP A 254 5.81 -18.76 -17.85
CA ASP A 254 4.85 -19.86 -17.99
C ASP A 254 4.10 -19.81 -19.32
N ALA A 255 3.72 -18.61 -19.76
CA ALA A 255 3.07 -18.40 -21.05
C ALA A 255 4.00 -18.76 -22.22
N ALA A 256 5.27 -18.34 -22.16
CA ALA A 256 6.27 -18.68 -23.16
C ALA A 256 6.57 -20.18 -23.21
N GLU A 257 6.64 -20.85 -22.06
CA GLU A 257 6.82 -22.30 -21.98
C GLU A 257 5.63 -23.04 -22.60
N LYS A 258 4.39 -22.63 -22.28
CA LYS A 258 3.17 -23.20 -22.88
C LYS A 258 3.11 -22.98 -24.39
N ALA A 259 3.48 -21.80 -24.87
CA ALA A 259 3.55 -21.50 -26.30
C ALA A 259 4.57 -22.41 -27.00
N ASN A 260 5.77 -22.57 -26.42
CA ASN A 260 6.80 -23.43 -26.98
C ASN A 260 6.35 -24.91 -27.03
N LYS A 261 5.74 -25.42 -25.96
CA LYS A 261 5.18 -26.79 -25.94
C LYS A 261 4.13 -27.02 -27.03
N ARG A 262 3.28 -26.02 -27.31
CA ARG A 262 2.28 -26.09 -28.39
C ARG A 262 2.93 -26.10 -29.77
N VAL A 263 3.87 -25.19 -30.04
CA VAL A 263 4.58 -25.15 -31.33
C VAL A 263 5.29 -26.46 -31.62
N VAL A 264 5.95 -27.05 -30.61
CA VAL A 264 6.60 -28.35 -30.73
C VAL A 264 5.58 -29.47 -30.97
N GLY A 265 4.44 -29.45 -30.26
CA GLY A 265 3.35 -30.40 -30.45
C GLY A 265 2.73 -30.35 -31.84
N ASP A 266 2.45 -29.15 -32.35
CA ASP A 266 1.86 -28.93 -33.67
C ASP A 266 2.82 -29.34 -34.79
N ALA A 267 4.12 -29.02 -34.64
CA ALA A 267 5.15 -29.45 -35.57
C ALA A 267 5.27 -30.98 -35.61
N ALA A 268 5.22 -31.64 -34.45
CA ALA A 268 5.26 -33.10 -34.36
C ALA A 268 4.01 -33.75 -34.98
N ALA A 269 2.82 -33.19 -34.75
CA ALA A 269 1.57 -33.65 -35.33
C ALA A 269 1.56 -33.50 -36.86
N ALA A 270 2.04 -32.35 -37.37
CA ALA A 270 2.18 -32.10 -38.80
C ALA A 270 3.14 -33.09 -39.46
N LEU A 271 4.26 -33.42 -38.80
CA LEU A 271 5.21 -34.39 -39.32
C LEU A 271 4.63 -35.81 -39.35
N LYS A 272 3.91 -36.23 -38.30
CA LYS A 272 3.25 -37.55 -38.21
C LYS A 272 2.16 -37.72 -39.27
N GLY A 273 1.35 -36.69 -39.50
CA GLY A 273 0.32 -36.70 -40.56
C GLY A 273 0.89 -36.91 -41.96
N ARG A 274 2.14 -36.48 -42.19
CA ARG A 274 2.81 -36.63 -43.48
C ARG A 274 3.37 -38.03 -43.75
N VAL A 275 3.67 -38.80 -42.70
CA VAL A 275 4.23 -40.17 -42.80
C VAL A 275 3.12 -41.24 -42.89
N GLY A 276 1.93 -40.96 -42.36
CA GLY A 276 0.78 -41.88 -42.40
C GLY A 276 -0.14 -41.73 -43.62
N GLY A 277 0.14 -40.77 -44.52
CA GLY A 277 -0.59 -40.62 -45.77
C GLY A 277 -0.30 -41.77 -46.72
N GLN A 278 -1.05 -42.87 -46.57
CA GLN A 278 -1.07 -43.98 -47.52
C GLN A 278 -1.28 -43.40 -48.92
N PRO A 279 -0.36 -43.65 -49.88
CA PRO A 279 -0.48 -43.08 -51.21
C PRO A 279 -1.84 -43.48 -51.78
N PRO A 280 -2.57 -42.56 -52.43
CA PRO A 280 -3.85 -42.89 -53.04
C PRO A 280 -3.61 -44.06 -53.99
N GLY A 281 -4.17 -45.21 -53.62
CA GLY A 281 -4.10 -46.41 -54.43
C GLY A 281 -4.62 -46.06 -55.81
N MET A 282 -3.77 -46.22 -56.82
CA MET A 282 -4.20 -46.27 -58.20
C MET A 282 -5.12 -47.49 -58.36
N GLY A 283 -6.42 -47.30 -58.15
CA GLY A 283 -7.44 -48.22 -58.62
C GLY A 283 -7.62 -48.01 -60.12
N GLY A 284 -7.34 -49.07 -60.89
CA GLY A 284 -7.44 -49.09 -62.36
C GLY A 284 -8.85 -49.26 -62.91
#